data_AF-A0A9P4PV32-F1
#
_entry.id   AF-A0A9P4PV32-F1
#
_cell.length_a   1.000
_cell.length_b   1.000
_cell.length_c   1.000
_cell.angle_alpha   90.00
_cell.angle_beta   90.00
_cell.angle_gamma   90.00
#
_symmetry.space_group_name_H-M   'P 1'
#
loop_
_entity.id
_entity.type
_entity.pdbx_description
1 polymer ?
#
loop_
_entity_poly.entity_id
_entity_poly.type
_entity_poly.pdbx_seq_one_letter_code
_entity_poly.pdbx_strand_id
1 'polypeptide(L)'
;MPSSSPSRYQRISLRLTVFLAFVLLLLKFGNVIGAGVFAGDRSSDGIANQTLGFENIFVLNAPWRTDRKDAMSLAAAYNKIQFEWVDEVQEETIQEKAYPPGNHRKLSPGGLGSWRAHMDAMRE
;
A
#
# COMPACT_ATOMS: atom_id res chain seq x y z
N MET A 1 62.06 -23.74 -31.83
CA MET A 1 61.17 -22.59 -31.54
C MET A 1 61.27 -22.30 -30.04
N PRO A 2 61.77 -21.14 -29.58
CA PRO A 2 61.89 -20.89 -28.15
C PRO A 2 60.49 -20.61 -27.56
N SER A 3 60.04 -21.52 -26.70
CA SER A 3 58.87 -21.34 -25.85
C SER A 3 59.22 -20.33 -24.75
N SER A 4 58.67 -19.12 -24.84
CA SER A 4 58.85 -18.06 -23.85
C SER A 4 58.06 -18.39 -22.58
N SER A 5 58.74 -18.96 -21.59
CA SER A 5 58.16 -19.16 -20.25
C SER A 5 57.76 -17.81 -19.65
N PRO A 6 56.49 -17.64 -19.22
CA PRO A 6 55.99 -16.35 -18.78
C PRO A 6 56.73 -15.89 -17.52
N SER A 7 57.22 -14.65 -17.57
CA SER A 7 57.97 -14.01 -16.47
C SER A 7 57.12 -13.94 -15.20
N ARG A 8 57.75 -13.86 -14.03
CA ARG A 8 57.03 -13.80 -12.74
C ARG A 8 56.00 -12.67 -12.71
N TYR A 9 56.30 -11.54 -13.35
CA TYR A 9 55.39 -10.41 -13.51
C TYR A 9 54.15 -10.75 -14.35
N GLN A 10 54.30 -11.54 -15.42
CA GLN A 10 53.20 -11.99 -16.25
C GLN A 10 52.24 -12.92 -15.48
N ARG A 11 52.76 -13.75 -14.57
CA ARG A 11 51.93 -14.61 -13.71
C ARG A 11 51.19 -13.82 -12.63
N ILE A 12 51.82 -12.80 -12.06
CA ILE A 12 51.18 -11.90 -11.07
C ILE A 12 50.09 -11.05 -11.75
N SER A 13 50.40 -10.49 -12.93
CA SER A 13 49.44 -9.74 -13.75
C SER A 13 48.23 -10.60 -14.14
N LEU A 14 48.44 -11.85 -14.56
CA LEU A 14 47.34 -12.77 -14.87
C LEU A 14 46.42 -13.01 -13.65
N ARG A 15 47.00 -13.22 -12.46
CA ARG A 15 46.23 -13.41 -11.23
C ARG A 15 45.43 -12.18 -10.83
N LEU A 16 46.02 -10.99 -10.95
CA LEU A 16 45.34 -9.72 -10.69
C LEU A 16 44.17 -9.50 -11.66
N THR A 17 44.37 -9.78 -12.94
CA THR A 17 43.31 -9.63 -13.95
C THR A 17 42.15 -10.60 -13.70
N VAL A 18 42.44 -11.86 -13.35
CA VAL A 18 41.39 -12.84 -13.00
C VAL A 18 40.64 -12.43 -11.73
N PHE A 19 41.36 -11.96 -10.70
CA PHE A 19 40.73 -11.47 -9.48
C PHE A 19 39.85 -10.24 -9.74
N LEU A 20 40.34 -9.28 -10.53
CA LEU A 20 39.57 -8.10 -10.90
C LEU A 20 38.32 -8.45 -11.71
N ALA A 21 38.44 -9.38 -12.67
CA ALA A 21 37.31 -9.88 -13.45
C ALA A 21 36.27 -10.60 -12.57
N PHE A 22 36.72 -11.39 -11.60
CA PHE A 22 35.83 -12.05 -10.62
C PHE A 22 35.12 -11.04 -9.71
N VAL A 23 35.82 -10.02 -9.23
CA VAL A 23 35.22 -8.91 -8.45
C VAL A 23 34.18 -8.16 -9.28
N LEU A 24 34.49 -7.85 -10.55
CA LEU A 24 33.54 -7.21 -11.46
C LEU A 24 32.33 -8.11 -11.73
N LEU A 25 32.51 -9.43 -11.83
CA LEU A 25 31.42 -10.40 -11.96
C LEU A 25 30.53 -10.42 -10.71
N LEU A 26 31.12 -10.41 -9.51
CA LEU A 26 30.36 -10.34 -8.25
C LEU A 26 29.56 -9.03 -8.13
N LEU A 27 30.14 -7.90 -8.53
CA LEU A 27 29.44 -6.60 -8.53
C LEU A 27 28.28 -6.57 -9.54
N LYS A 28 28.44 -7.21 -10.71
CA LYS A 28 27.36 -7.35 -11.70
C LYS A 28 26.25 -8.28 -11.21
N PHE A 29 26.58 -9.40 -10.54
CA PHE A 29 25.59 -10.29 -9.92
C PHE A 29 24.83 -9.60 -8.78
N GLY A 30 25.52 -8.81 -7.95
CA GLY A 30 24.88 -8.00 -6.90
C GLY A 30 23.86 -7.00 -7.46
N ASN A 31 24.14 -6.38 -8.61
CA ASN A 31 23.19 -5.51 -9.29
C ASN A 31 22.02 -6.26 -9.95
N VAL A 32 22.22 -7.48 -10.45
CA VAL A 32 21.13 -8.30 -11.02
C VAL A 32 20.16 -8.77 -9.93
N ILE A 33 20.67 -9.15 -8.76
CA ILE A 33 19.84 -9.54 -7.61
C ILE A 33 19.23 -8.31 -6.92
N GLY A 34 19.99 -7.23 -6.76
CA GLY A 34 19.50 -5.97 -6.15
C GLY A 34 18.47 -5.25 -7.00
N ALA A 35 18.63 -5.24 -8.33
CA ALA A 35 17.63 -4.62 -9.21
C ALA A 35 16.33 -5.43 -9.26
N GLY A 36 16.36 -6.76 -9.13
CA GLY A 36 15.14 -7.60 -9.14
C GLY A 36 14.42 -7.71 -7.79
N VAL A 37 15.12 -7.55 -6.66
CA VAL A 37 14.52 -7.60 -5.32
C VAL A 37 13.88 -6.26 -4.92
N PHE A 38 14.37 -5.14 -5.48
CA PHE A 38 13.80 -3.80 -5.25
C PHE A 38 12.98 -3.25 -6.42
N ALA A 39 13.06 -3.85 -7.62
CA ALA A 39 12.03 -3.65 -8.63
C ALA A 39 10.82 -4.49 -8.24
N GLY A 40 10.04 -3.95 -7.29
CA GLY A 40 8.73 -4.47 -6.96
C GLY A 40 7.97 -4.76 -8.25
N ASP A 41 7.54 -6.00 -8.37
CA ASP A 41 6.74 -6.49 -9.48
C ASP A 41 5.58 -5.52 -9.73
N ARG A 42 5.66 -4.78 -10.84
CA ARG A 42 4.57 -3.91 -11.32
C ARG A 42 3.62 -4.71 -12.22
N SER A 43 3.47 -6.01 -11.97
CA SER A 43 2.45 -6.83 -12.60
C SER A 43 1.10 -6.54 -11.96
N SER A 44 0.17 -6.19 -12.82
CA SER A 44 -1.20 -5.80 -12.58
C SER A 44 -2.10 -6.97 -12.20
N ASP A 45 -1.72 -7.82 -11.24
CA ASP A 45 -2.56 -8.92 -10.75
C ASP A 45 -3.14 -8.65 -9.34
N GLY A 46 -2.76 -7.53 -8.72
CA GLY A 46 -3.01 -7.22 -7.32
C GLY A 46 -4.01 -6.11 -7.02
N ILE A 47 -5.09 -5.94 -7.79
CA ILE A 47 -6.34 -5.40 -7.20
C ILE A 47 -6.84 -6.36 -6.09
N ALA A 48 -6.42 -7.64 -6.11
CA ALA A 48 -7.13 -8.73 -5.47
C ALA A 48 -6.97 -8.94 -3.95
N ASN A 49 -6.45 -8.00 -3.14
CA ASN A 49 -6.47 -8.21 -1.67
C ASN A 49 -6.52 -6.96 -0.78
N GLN A 50 -6.26 -5.76 -1.30
CA GLN A 50 -6.33 -4.56 -0.47
C GLN A 50 -7.77 -4.13 -0.18
N THR A 51 -8.67 -4.35 -1.13
CA THR A 51 -10.10 -4.07 -1.00
C THR A 51 -10.94 -5.34 -0.96
N LEU A 52 -10.31 -6.50 -0.73
CA LEU A 52 -10.97 -7.81 -0.65
C LEU A 52 -11.85 -8.16 -1.87
N GLY A 53 -11.54 -7.59 -3.05
CA GLY A 53 -12.32 -7.78 -4.28
C GLY A 53 -13.48 -6.79 -4.47
N PHE A 54 -13.66 -5.82 -3.58
CA PHE A 54 -14.52 -4.66 -3.79
C PHE A 54 -13.74 -3.54 -4.52
N GLU A 55 -14.46 -2.59 -5.12
CA GLU A 55 -13.83 -1.38 -5.67
C GLU A 55 -13.25 -0.52 -4.53
N ASN A 56 -14.10 -0.16 -3.55
CA ASN A 56 -13.72 0.59 -2.36
C ASN A 56 -14.37 -0.02 -1.10
N ILE A 57 -13.71 0.12 0.06
CA ILE A 57 -14.28 -0.22 1.37
C ILE A 57 -14.40 1.06 2.20
N PHE A 58 -15.63 1.53 2.40
CA PHE A 58 -15.91 2.73 3.18
C PHE A 58 -16.05 2.43 4.68
N VAL A 59 -15.45 3.27 5.51
CA VAL A 59 -15.59 3.24 6.98
C VAL A 59 -16.16 4.56 7.44
N LEU A 60 -17.38 4.50 7.97
CA LEU A 60 -18.07 5.63 8.56
C LEU A 60 -17.64 5.77 10.02
N ASN A 61 -17.07 6.91 10.39
CA ASN A 61 -16.59 7.13 11.76
C ASN A 61 -16.84 8.56 12.25
N ALA A 62 -17.30 8.69 13.49
CA ALA A 62 -17.35 9.96 14.19
C ALA A 62 -15.95 10.60 14.30
N PRO A 63 -15.74 11.86 13.87
CA PRO A 63 -14.42 12.50 13.92
C PRO A 63 -13.78 12.52 15.31
N TRP A 64 -14.59 12.59 16.37
CA TRP A 64 -14.12 12.59 17.76
C TRP A 64 -13.77 11.18 18.30
N ARG A 65 -14.15 10.12 17.58
CA ARG A 65 -13.87 8.73 17.96
C ARG A 65 -12.55 8.23 17.36
N THR A 66 -11.48 8.93 17.73
CA THR A 66 -10.11 8.57 17.33
C THR A 66 -9.74 7.17 17.82
N ASP A 67 -10.26 6.75 18.98
CA ASP A 67 -10.11 5.40 19.54
C ASP A 67 -10.43 4.29 18.52
N ARG A 68 -11.54 4.42 17.79
CA ARG A 68 -11.96 3.43 16.80
C ARG A 68 -11.28 3.61 15.47
N LYS A 69 -11.05 4.86 15.06
CA LYS A 69 -10.29 5.15 13.84
C LYS A 69 -8.90 4.53 13.90
N ASP A 70 -8.22 4.67 15.04
CA ASP A 70 -6.87 4.14 15.25
C ASP A 70 -6.87 2.61 15.30
N ALA A 71 -7.78 2.00 16.06
CA ALA A 71 -7.90 0.54 16.14
C ALA A 71 -8.17 -0.09 14.76
N MET A 72 -9.07 0.50 13.98
CA MET A 72 -9.41 0.03 12.65
C MET A 72 -8.27 0.28 11.65
N SER A 73 -7.58 1.42 11.73
CA SER A 73 -6.40 1.71 10.91
C SER A 73 -5.26 0.71 11.15
N LEU A 74 -5.03 0.33 12.41
CA LEU A 74 -4.07 -0.71 12.78
C LEU A 74 -4.46 -2.07 12.20
N ALA A 75 -5.74 -2.44 12.30
CA ALA A 75 -6.25 -3.68 11.71
C ALA A 75 -6.11 -3.67 10.17
N ALA A 76 -6.38 -2.52 9.52
CA ALA A 76 -6.22 -2.36 8.09
C ALA A 76 -4.76 -2.55 7.68
N ALA A 77 -3.84 -1.86 8.35
CA ALA A 77 -2.41 -1.95 8.08
C ALA A 77 -1.87 -3.38 8.26
N TYR A 78 -2.32 -4.09 9.30
CA TYR A 78 -1.92 -5.48 9.54
C TYR A 78 -2.40 -6.43 8.44
N ASN A 79 -3.64 -6.26 7.97
CA ASN A 79 -4.23 -7.10 6.92
C ASN A 79 -3.95 -6.59 5.50
N LYS A 80 -3.20 -5.49 5.37
CA LYS A 80 -2.98 -4.77 4.09
C LYS A 80 -4.29 -4.37 3.42
N ILE A 81 -5.32 -4.07 4.21
CA ILE A 81 -6.61 -3.59 3.73
C ILE A 81 -6.56 -2.06 3.61
N GLN A 82 -7.16 -1.53 2.55
CA GLN A 82 -7.34 -0.11 2.35
C GLN A 82 -8.78 0.30 2.67
N PHE A 83 -8.92 1.33 3.50
CA PHE A 83 -10.21 1.93 3.83
C PHE A 83 -10.31 3.34 3.29
N GLU A 84 -11.51 3.70 2.87
CA GLU A 84 -11.92 5.07 2.56
C GLU A 84 -12.75 5.61 3.72
N TRP A 85 -12.34 6.74 4.28
CA TRP A 85 -12.92 7.28 5.49
C TRP A 85 -14.00 8.29 5.15
N VAL A 86 -15.19 8.07 5.69
CA VAL A 86 -16.31 9.02 5.61
C VAL A 86 -16.63 9.47 7.03
N ASP A 87 -16.60 10.78 7.23
CA ASP A 87 -16.88 11.35 8.55
C ASP A 87 -18.40 11.28 8.85
N GLU A 88 -18.73 10.97 10.10
CA GLU A 88 -20.13 11.04 10.56
C GLU A 88 -20.63 12.49 10.51
N VAL A 89 -21.90 12.63 10.13
CA VAL A 89 -22.59 13.91 10.10
C VAL A 89 -23.49 14.04 11.32
N GLN A 90 -23.28 15.11 12.09
CA GLN A 90 -24.12 15.44 13.25
C GLN A 90 -25.52 15.87 12.81
N GLU A 91 -26.55 15.49 13.56
CA GLU A 91 -27.95 15.75 13.18
C GLU A 91 -28.25 17.24 12.96
N GLU A 92 -27.59 18.10 13.75
CA GLU A 92 -27.80 19.54 13.78
C GLU A 92 -27.35 20.20 12.48
N THR A 93 -26.47 19.54 11.73
CA THR A 93 -25.97 20.01 10.43
C THR A 93 -26.83 19.56 9.26
N ILE A 94 -27.78 18.64 9.49
CA ILE A 94 -28.65 18.06 8.45
C ILE A 94 -29.92 18.89 8.34
N GLN A 95 -30.17 19.44 7.15
CA GLN A 95 -31.45 20.08 6.86
C GLN A 95 -32.58 19.04 6.89
N GLU A 96 -33.72 19.36 7.50
CA GLU A 96 -34.89 18.45 7.57
C GLU A 96 -35.33 17.95 6.19
N LYS A 97 -35.14 18.74 5.12
CA LYS A 97 -35.40 18.34 3.73
C LYS A 97 -34.52 17.19 3.23
N ALA A 98 -33.37 16.94 3.85
CA ALA A 98 -32.43 15.87 3.50
C ALA A 98 -32.63 14.60 4.34
N TYR A 99 -33.66 14.57 5.19
CA TYR A 99 -34.01 13.40 6.00
C TYR A 99 -34.48 12.22 5.14
N PRO A 100 -34.38 11.00 5.67
CA PRO A 100 -34.84 9.81 4.95
C PRO A 100 -36.32 9.90 4.60
N PRO A 101 -36.72 9.33 3.44
CA PRO A 101 -38.11 9.26 3.06
C PRO A 101 -38.91 8.44 4.09
N GLY A 102 -40.13 8.89 4.41
CA GLY A 102 -41.02 8.23 5.36
C GLY A 102 -41.10 8.94 6.71
N ASN A 103 -41.20 8.18 7.80
CA ASN A 103 -41.44 8.75 9.14
C ASN A 103 -40.12 9.13 9.85
N HIS A 104 -39.41 10.11 9.30
CA HIS A 104 -38.14 10.60 9.85
C HIS A 104 -38.24 11.15 11.28
N ARG A 105 -39.44 11.53 11.75
CA ARG A 105 -39.68 12.03 13.11
C ARG A 105 -39.59 10.94 14.19
N LYS A 106 -39.54 9.67 13.80
CA LYS A 106 -39.34 8.54 14.71
C LYS A 106 -37.88 8.11 14.81
N LEU A 107 -37.00 8.67 13.98
CA LEU A 107 -35.59 8.36 14.03
C LEU A 107 -34.92 9.08 15.18
N SER A 108 -33.97 8.40 15.79
CA SER A 108 -33.08 9.02 16.76
C SER A 108 -32.09 9.96 16.05
N PRO A 109 -31.51 10.92 16.78
CA PRO A 109 -30.41 11.75 16.30
C PRO A 109 -29.31 11.00 15.55
N GLY A 110 -28.80 9.93 16.18
CA GLY A 110 -27.80 9.06 15.55
C GLY A 110 -28.32 8.33 14.32
N GLY A 111 -29.62 8.03 14.24
CA GLY A 111 -30.25 7.46 13.05
C GLY A 111 -30.27 8.43 11.86
N LEU A 112 -30.49 9.72 12.12
CA LEU A 112 -30.43 10.77 11.10
C LEU A 112 -28.98 11.00 10.63
N GLY A 113 -28.04 11.07 11.58
CA GLY A 113 -26.60 11.16 11.27
C GLY A 113 -26.09 9.97 10.47
N SER A 114 -26.45 8.75 10.89
CA SER A 114 -26.15 7.52 10.17
C SER A 114 -26.71 7.54 8.75
N TRP A 115 -27.97 7.94 8.58
CA TRP A 115 -28.58 8.05 7.25
C TRP A 115 -27.77 8.99 6.34
N ARG A 116 -27.48 10.21 6.83
CA ARG A 116 -26.74 11.19 6.03
C ARG A 116 -25.35 10.70 5.67
N ALA A 117 -24.62 10.14 6.63
CA ALA A 117 -23.30 9.58 6.40
C ALA A 117 -23.30 8.44 5.36
N HIS A 118 -24.32 7.55 5.36
CA HIS A 118 -24.47 6.54 4.30
C HIS A 118 -24.76 7.17 2.94
N MET A 119 -25.60 8.21 2.89
CA MET A 119 -25.90 8.92 1.65
C MET A 119 -24.73 9.76 1.13
N ASP A 120 -23.76 10.14 1.98
CA ASP A 120 -22.50 10.76 1.56
C ASP A 120 -21.53 9.71 1.04
N ALA A 121 -21.41 8.56 1.71
CA ALA A 121 -20.60 7.43 1.22
C ALA A 121 -21.06 6.89 -0.15
N MET A 122 -22.36 6.95 -0.45
CA MET A 122 -22.89 6.54 -1.77
C MET A 122 -22.59 7.52 -2.91
N ARG A 123 -22.11 8.74 -2.62
CA ARG A 123 -21.84 9.76 -3.64
C ARG A 123 -20.41 9.73 -4.18
N GLU A 124 -19.51 9.09 -3.45
CA GLU A 124 -18.11 8.92 -3.84
C GLU A 124 -17.95 7.78 -4.86
#